data_AF-A0A779UGZ3-F1
#
_entry.id   AF-A0A779UGZ3-F1
#
_cell.length_a   1.000
_cell.length_b   1.000
_cell.length_c   1.000
_cell.angle_alpha   90.00
_cell.angle_beta   90.00
_cell.angle_gamma   90.00
#
_symmetry.space_group_name_H-M   'P 1'
#
loop_
_entity.id
_entity.type
_entity.pdbx_description
1 polymer ?
#
loop_
_entity_poly.entity_id
_entity_poly.type
_entity_poly.pdbx_seq_one_letter_code
_entity_poly.pdbx_strand_id
1 'polypeptide(L)'
;DEFMNVKAASRDDVLAAHRVPPQLMGAMPGEKSAFGDVEKAARVYAINELMPVMEAMKHINDWLGEEVIRFNSYALLDEKTAP
;
A
#
# COMPACT_ATOMS: atom_id res chain seq x y z
N ASP A 1 -19.24 14.00 21.86
CA ASP A 1 -19.67 14.27 20.49
C ASP A 1 -18.51 14.80 19.65
N GLU A 2 -17.97 15.99 19.95
CA GLU A 2 -16.79 16.54 19.25
C GLU A 2 -15.53 15.66 19.31
N PHE A 3 -15.18 15.09 20.47
CA PHE A 3 -13.98 14.26 20.61
C PHE A 3 -13.99 12.99 19.74
N MET A 4 -15.16 12.39 19.53
CA MET A 4 -15.29 11.22 18.66
C MET A 4 -15.13 11.61 17.19
N ASN A 5 -15.64 12.79 16.81
CA ASN A 5 -15.49 13.34 15.47
C ASN A 5 -14.03 13.71 15.17
N VAL A 6 -13.32 14.32 16.13
CA VAL A 6 -11.87 14.61 16.00
C VAL A 6 -11.08 13.32 15.80
N LYS A 7 -11.36 12.29 16.60
CA LYS A 7 -10.66 10.98 16.47
C LYS A 7 -10.91 10.31 15.12
N ALA A 8 -12.13 10.42 14.59
CA ALA A 8 -12.45 9.90 13.26
C ALA A 8 -11.73 10.68 12.16
N ALA A 9 -11.75 12.01 12.20
CA ALA A 9 -11.04 12.85 11.25
C ALA A 9 -9.53 12.59 11.25
N SER A 10 -8.90 12.54 12.43
CA SER A 10 -7.46 12.25 12.54
C SER A 10 -7.08 10.87 12.00
N ARG A 11 -7.94 9.86 12.15
CA ARG A 11 -7.71 8.54 11.55
C ARG A 11 -7.70 8.66 10.02
N ASP A 12 -8.69 9.34 9.47
CA ASP A 12 -8.85 9.46 8.02
C ASP A 12 -7.71 10.30 7.41
N ASP A 13 -7.22 11.32 8.11
CA ASP A 13 -6.04 12.11 7.72
C ASP A 13 -4.76 11.27 7.67
N VAL A 14 -4.52 10.41 8.66
CA VAL A 14 -3.33 9.51 8.68
C VAL A 14 -3.38 8.50 7.54
N LEU A 15 -4.57 7.95 7.26
CA LEU A 15 -4.78 7.01 6.15
C LEU A 15 -4.53 7.70 4.79
N ALA A 16 -5.03 8.92 4.60
CA ALA A 16 -4.80 9.70 3.39
C ALA A 16 -3.31 10.00 3.18
N ALA A 17 -2.57 10.33 4.24
CA ALA A 17 -1.14 10.61 4.18
C ALA A 17 -0.31 9.38 3.76
N HIS A 18 -0.69 8.19 4.21
CA HIS A 18 0.04 6.96 3.90
C HIS A 18 -0.26 6.42 2.50
N ARG A 19 -1.36 6.84 1.87
CA ARG A 19 -1.83 6.37 0.55
C ARG A 19 -1.99 4.84 0.46
N VAL A 20 -2.00 4.15 1.59
CA VAL A 20 -2.21 2.71 1.68
C VAL A 20 -3.71 2.47 1.86
N PRO A 21 -4.33 1.55 1.08
CA PRO A 21 -5.72 1.16 1.29
C PRO A 21 -5.96 0.73 2.75
N PRO A 22 -6.99 1.27 3.44
CA PRO A 22 -7.21 0.99 4.86
C PRO A 22 -7.36 -0.49 5.19
N GLN A 23 -7.93 -1.30 4.27
CA GLN A 23 -7.99 -2.76 4.44
C GLN A 23 -6.63 -3.45 4.54
N LEU A 24 -5.60 -2.92 3.89
CA LEU A 24 -4.24 -3.48 3.94
C LEU A 24 -3.52 -3.08 5.24
N MET A 25 -4.01 -2.04 5.93
CA MET A 25 -3.49 -1.58 7.22
C MET A 25 -4.16 -2.27 8.42
N GLY A 26 -5.06 -3.23 8.17
CA GLY A 26 -5.84 -3.88 9.23
C GLY A 26 -6.84 -2.94 9.92
N ALA A 27 -7.20 -1.82 9.28
CA ALA A 27 -8.22 -0.92 9.81
C ALA A 27 -9.57 -1.65 9.84
N MET A 28 -10.26 -1.64 10.98
CA MET A 28 -11.62 -2.19 11.04
C MET A 28 -12.58 -1.33 10.22
N PRO A 29 -13.49 -1.96 9.46
CA PRO A 29 -14.48 -1.20 8.70
C PRO A 29 -15.39 -0.43 9.66
N GLY A 30 -15.66 0.83 9.33
CA GLY A 30 -16.75 1.57 9.97
C GLY A 30 -18.12 0.99 9.58
N GLU A 31 -19.21 1.56 10.12
CA GLU A 31 -20.57 1.02 10.04
C GLU A 31 -21.14 0.73 8.63
N LYS A 32 -20.50 1.12 7.52
CA LYS A 32 -21.11 1.06 6.17
C LYS A 32 -20.24 0.60 5.01
N SER A 33 -19.10 -0.07 5.23
CA SER A 33 -18.33 -0.57 4.07
C SER A 33 -17.55 -1.84 4.35
N ALA A 34 -17.94 -2.94 3.71
CA ALA A 34 -17.00 -4.02 3.44
C ALA A 34 -15.99 -3.48 2.42
N PHE A 35 -14.70 -3.53 2.73
CA PHE A 35 -13.61 -2.94 1.95
C PHE A 35 -13.45 -3.44 0.50
N GLY A 36 -14.35 -4.30 0.03
CA GLY A 36 -14.30 -4.93 -1.27
C GLY A 36 -13.23 -6.02 -1.33
N ASP A 37 -12.79 -6.31 -2.55
CA ASP A 37 -11.76 -7.31 -2.83
C ASP A 37 -10.37 -6.82 -2.39
N VAL A 38 -9.84 -7.45 -1.33
CA VAL A 38 -8.54 -7.14 -0.74
C VAL A 38 -7.40 -7.42 -1.71
N GLU A 39 -7.50 -8.46 -2.53
CA GLU A 39 -6.48 -8.82 -3.53
C GLU A 39 -6.39 -7.73 -4.60
N LYS A 40 -7.55 -7.29 -5.12
CA LYS A 40 -7.59 -6.19 -6.09
C LYS A 40 -7.00 -4.90 -5.52
N ALA A 41 -7.31 -4.57 -4.26
CA ALA A 41 -6.74 -3.40 -3.61
C ALA A 41 -5.22 -3.51 -3.42
N ALA A 42 -4.73 -4.69 -3.03
CA ALA A 42 -3.29 -4.97 -2.93
C ALA A 42 -2.59 -4.83 -4.29
N ARG A 43 -3.18 -5.33 -5.38
CA ARG A 43 -2.64 -5.19 -6.73
C ARG A 43 -2.55 -3.72 -7.18
N VAL A 44 -3.62 -2.95 -6.99
CA VAL A 44 -3.63 -1.52 -7.35
C VAL A 44 -2.60 -0.73 -6.52
N TYR A 45 -2.52 -1.00 -5.22
CA TYR A 45 -1.52 -0.39 -4.35
C TYR A 45 -0.09 -0.76 -4.76
N ALA A 46 0.14 -2.04 -5.07
CA ALA A 46 1.45 -2.51 -5.53
C ALA A 46 1.88 -1.78 -6.81
N ILE A 47 0.96 -1.56 -7.75
CA ILE A 47 1.25 -0.89 -9.01
C ILE A 47 1.52 0.61 -8.83
N ASN A 48 0.66 1.29 -8.08
CA ASN A 48 0.67 2.75 -8.04
C ASN A 48 1.61 3.33 -7.00
N GLU A 49 1.88 2.61 -5.91
CA GLU A 49 2.63 3.14 -4.77
C GLU A 49 3.89 2.32 -4.49
N LEU A 50 3.80 0.97 -4.49
CA LEU A 50 4.94 0.12 -4.11
C LEU A 50 6.02 0.05 -5.19
N MET A 51 5.65 -0.25 -6.45
CA MET A 51 6.61 -0.38 -7.55
C MET A 51 7.42 0.90 -7.81
N PRO A 52 6.83 2.11 -7.84
CA PRO A 52 7.60 3.35 -7.98
C PRO A 52 8.60 3.57 -6.84
N VAL A 53 8.22 3.26 -5.60
CA VAL A 53 9.12 3.37 -4.44
C VAL A 53 10.26 2.36 -4.55
N MET A 54 9.97 1.11 -4.90
CA MET A 54 10.99 0.08 -5.13
C MET A 54 11.97 0.50 -6.23
N GLU A 55 11.48 1.09 -7.32
CA GLU A 55 12.31 1.58 -8.41
C GLU A 55 13.18 2.76 -7.97
N ALA A 56 12.61 3.72 -7.22
CA ALA A 56 13.38 4.82 -6.66
C ALA A 56 14.49 4.35 -5.71
N MET A 57 14.28 3.27 -4.96
CA MET A 57 15.31 2.68 -4.11
C MET A 57 16.46 2.07 -4.92
N LYS A 58 16.21 1.54 -6.12
CA LYS A 58 17.27 0.96 -6.97
C LYS A 58 18.30 1.98 -7.43
N HIS A 59 17.99 3.27 -7.46
CA HIS A 59 18.98 4.33 -7.77
C HIS A 59 20.19 4.30 -6.81
N ILE A 60 20.07 3.69 -5.63
CA ILE A 60 21.20 3.47 -4.72
C ILE A 60 22.26 2.58 -5.36
N ASN A 61 21.86 1.58 -6.16
CA ASN A 61 22.79 0.73 -6.90
C ASN A 61 23.59 1.54 -7.91
N ASP A 62 22.92 2.45 -8.64
CA ASP A 62 23.58 3.32 -9.62
C ASP A 62 24.59 4.26 -8.94
N TRP A 63 24.25 4.77 -7.75
CA TRP A 63 25.14 5.63 -6.98
C TRP A 63 26.39 4.88 -6.47
N LEU A 64 26.23 3.61 -6.09
CA LEU A 64 27.32 2.78 -5.57
C LEU A 64 28.13 2.07 -6.65
N GLY A 65 27.59 1.94 -7.87
CA GLY A 65 28.21 1.19 -8.97
C GLY A 65 28.18 -0.33 -8.76
N GLU A 66 27.38 -0.83 -7.80
CA GLU A 66 27.22 -2.25 -7.48
C GLU A 66 25.74 -2.55 -7.14
N GLU A 67 25.26 -3.72 -7.56
CA GLU A 67 23.90 -4.16 -7.25
C GLU A 67 23.79 -4.62 -5.79
N VAL A 68 23.28 -3.74 -4.92
CA VAL A 68 23.07 -4.02 -3.48
C VAL A 68 21.59 -4.16 -3.10
N ILE A 69 20.68 -3.50 -3.83
CA ILE A 69 19.23 -3.58 -3.65
C ILE A 69 18.63 -4.34 -4.83
N ARG A 70 17.96 -5.44 -4.52
CA ARG A 70 17.14 -6.21 -5.47
C ARG A 70 15.83 -6.62 -4.82
N PHE A 71 14.79 -6.71 -5.63
CA PHE A 71 13.48 -7.14 -5.17
C PHE A 71 13.02 -8.35 -5.97
N ASN A 72 12.31 -9.26 -5.30
CA ASN A 72 11.58 -10.32 -5.99
C ASN A 72 10.34 -9.74 -6.67
N SER A 73 9.84 -10.44 -7.70
CA SER A 73 8.51 -10.14 -8.24
C SER A 73 7.47 -10.13 -7.13
N TYR A 74 6.54 -9.18 -7.20
CA TYR A 74 5.42 -9.16 -6.26
C TYR A 74 4.46 -10.29 -6.61
N ALA A 75 4.25 -11.22 -5.69
CA ALA A 75 3.50 -12.45 -5.96
C ALA A 75 2.11 -12.20 -6.58
N LEU A 76 1.39 -11.14 -6.21
CA LEU A 76 0.07 -10.85 -6.80
C LEU A 76 0.11 -10.23 -8.20
N LEU A 77 1.30 -9.90 -8.72
CA LEU A 77 1.52 -9.47 -10.10
C LEU A 77 2.05 -10.60 -10.98
N ASP A 78 2.39 -11.76 -10.41
CA ASP A 78 2.79 -12.91 -11.18
C ASP A 78 1.55 -13.55 -11.83
N GLU A 79 1.52 -13.66 -13.16
CA GLU A 79 0.41 -14.28 -13.90
C GLU A 79 0.17 -15.75 -13.50
N LYS A 80 1.19 -16.39 -12.92
CA LYS A 80 1.18 -17.79 -12.50
C LYS A 80 0.38 -18.05 -11.22
N THR A 81 -0.03 -17.02 -10.50
CA THR A 81 -0.79 -17.10 -9.25
C THR A 81 -2.22 -16.56 -9.37
N ALA A 82 -2.66 -16.18 -10.57
CA ALA A 82 -4.07 -15.88 -10.81
C ALA A 82 -4.90 -17.19 -10.75
N PRO A 83 -6.00 -17.23 -9.98
CA PRO A 83 -6.86 -18.42 -9.86
C PRO A 83 -7.59 -18.78 -11.16
#